data_AF-U3I9W9-F1
#
_entry.id   AF-U3I9W9-F1
#
_cell.length_a   1.000
_cell.length_b   1.000
_cell.length_c   1.000
_cell.angle_alpha   90.00
_cell.angle_beta   90.00
_cell.angle_gamma   90.00
#
_symmetry.space_group_name_H-M   'P 1'
#
loop_
_entity.id
_entity.type
_entity.pdbx_description
1 polymer ?
#
loop_
_entity_poly.entity_id
_entity_poly.type
_entity_poly.pdbx_seq_one_letter_code
_entity_poly.pdbx_strand_id
1 'polypeptide(L)'
;PGAGARSLQPRVRHRPGPCHGVTSGSEEEDNIIGPKPAKGPVESDVTKEFEHRAQRMKEKLTSADSVSWPVPRQSWMTELPPGLKSFGFGPRTVRRGADDKSGIGSVWTDTPADRERKAKVRRRPPLSMDNEETVLPGRDKRLAEQVTPYNESKRSESLLDVHQKKRPFDREQDLKVDQSDEAQKKKPLYLYLLTFLIRYEYCEIKIF
;
A
#
# COMPACT_ATOMS: atom_id res chain seq x y z
N PRO A 1 1.91 -48.76 -31.23
CA PRO A 1 1.68 -48.26 -29.85
C PRO A 1 1.28 -46.78 -29.87
N GLY A 2 0.00 -46.52 -29.61
CA GLY A 2 -0.76 -45.36 -30.08
C GLY A 2 -0.44 -44.01 -29.44
N ALA A 3 -0.56 -42.97 -30.27
CA ALA A 3 -0.59 -41.57 -29.85
C ALA A 3 -1.94 -41.23 -29.22
N GLY A 4 -1.95 -40.91 -27.92
CA GLY A 4 -3.13 -40.45 -27.19
C GLY A 4 -3.30 -38.93 -27.29
N ALA A 5 -3.92 -38.45 -28.37
CA ALA A 5 -4.37 -37.06 -28.47
C ALA A 5 -5.56 -36.83 -27.52
N ARG A 6 -5.36 -36.05 -26.45
CA ARG A 6 -6.47 -35.60 -25.58
C ARG A 6 -7.13 -34.38 -26.22
N SER A 7 -8.26 -34.62 -26.87
CA SER A 7 -9.16 -33.59 -27.39
C SER A 7 -9.70 -32.74 -26.25
N LEU A 8 -9.39 -31.44 -26.23
CA LEU A 8 -9.99 -30.47 -25.32
C LEU A 8 -11.35 -30.06 -25.87
N GLN A 9 -12.41 -30.56 -25.25
CA GLN A 9 -13.79 -30.16 -25.54
C GLN A 9 -13.98 -28.66 -25.27
N PRO A 10 -14.69 -27.90 -26.13
CA PRO A 10 -14.98 -26.50 -25.89
C PRO A 10 -15.98 -26.35 -24.74
N ARG A 11 -15.66 -25.49 -23.78
CA ARG A 11 -16.47 -25.23 -22.58
C ARG A 11 -17.76 -24.51 -22.98
N VAL A 12 -18.88 -25.22 -22.97
CA VAL A 12 -20.22 -24.69 -23.24
C VAL A 12 -20.56 -23.63 -22.18
N ARG A 13 -20.81 -22.40 -22.62
CA ARG A 13 -21.30 -21.33 -21.74
C ARG A 13 -22.77 -21.60 -21.43
N HIS A 14 -23.07 -21.97 -20.19
CA HIS A 14 -24.45 -22.08 -19.73
C HIS A 14 -25.08 -20.69 -19.67
N ARG A 15 -26.11 -20.48 -20.51
CA ARG A 15 -27.01 -19.33 -20.47
C ARG A 15 -28.04 -19.60 -19.38
N PRO A 16 -28.27 -18.71 -18.40
CA PRO A 16 -29.33 -18.94 -17.43
C PRO A 16 -30.68 -18.66 -18.11
N GLY A 17 -31.48 -19.71 -18.26
CA GLY A 17 -32.89 -19.65 -18.65
C GLY A 17 -33.80 -19.38 -17.44
N PRO A 18 -35.09 -19.10 -17.69
CA PRO A 18 -35.97 -18.38 -16.78
C PRO A 18 -36.45 -19.24 -15.61
N CYS A 19 -36.43 -18.67 -14.40
CA CYS A 19 -36.99 -19.29 -13.21
C CYS A 19 -38.53 -19.29 -13.29
N HIS A 20 -39.11 -20.48 -13.47
CA HIS A 20 -40.50 -20.72 -13.11
C HIS A 20 -40.62 -20.89 -11.61
N GLY A 21 -41.60 -20.18 -11.05
CA GLY A 21 -41.89 -20.13 -9.64
C GLY A 21 -42.42 -21.46 -9.11
N VAL A 22 -42.06 -21.72 -7.86
CA VAL A 22 -42.89 -22.50 -6.94
C VAL A 22 -43.10 -21.62 -5.72
N THR A 23 -44.35 -21.22 -5.54
CA THR A 23 -44.87 -20.64 -4.32
C THR A 23 -44.93 -21.74 -3.26
N SER A 24 -44.18 -21.59 -2.18
CA SER A 24 -44.50 -22.22 -0.90
C SER A 24 -44.35 -21.15 0.15
N GLY A 25 -45.50 -20.63 0.62
CA GLY A 25 -45.54 -19.59 1.64
C GLY A 25 -44.91 -20.10 2.93
N SER A 26 -43.87 -19.40 3.38
CA SER A 26 -43.40 -19.39 4.76
C SER A 26 -43.08 -17.93 5.06
N GLU A 27 -43.79 -17.38 6.04
CA GLU A 27 -43.74 -15.98 6.46
C GLU A 27 -42.43 -15.70 7.19
N GLU A 28 -41.38 -15.34 6.47
CA GLU A 28 -40.10 -14.92 7.06
C GLU A 28 -39.66 -13.61 6.42
N GLU A 29 -40.38 -12.53 6.73
CA GLU A 29 -40.15 -11.15 6.22
C GLU A 29 -39.09 -10.35 7.00
N ASP A 30 -38.18 -11.00 7.75
CA ASP A 30 -37.27 -10.32 8.69
C ASP A 30 -35.77 -10.31 8.32
N ASN A 31 -35.37 -10.76 7.12
CA ASN A 31 -33.95 -10.79 6.73
C ASN A 31 -33.48 -9.69 5.74
N ILE A 32 -34.28 -8.66 5.48
CA ILE A 32 -33.84 -7.48 4.70
C ILE A 32 -33.16 -6.45 5.62
N ILE A 33 -31.83 -6.55 5.70
CA ILE A 33 -31.00 -5.58 6.42
C ILE A 33 -30.72 -4.40 5.47
N GLY A 34 -31.52 -3.36 5.62
CA GLY A 34 -31.38 -2.10 4.88
C GLY A 34 -32.56 -1.16 5.16
N PRO A 35 -32.43 0.15 4.88
CA PRO A 35 -33.53 1.08 5.05
C PRO A 35 -34.69 0.66 4.13
N LYS A 36 -35.82 0.28 4.74
CA LYS A 36 -37.03 -0.10 4.00
C LYS A 36 -37.56 1.15 3.27
N PRO A 37 -37.64 1.16 1.93
CA PRO A 37 -38.17 2.30 1.20
C PRO A 37 -39.63 2.54 1.59
N ALA A 38 -40.07 3.80 1.54
CA ALA A 38 -41.44 4.15 1.86
C ALA A 38 -42.41 3.42 0.92
N LYS A 39 -43.43 2.78 1.50
CA LYS A 39 -44.49 2.11 0.74
C LYS A 39 -45.53 3.16 0.32
N GLY A 40 -45.30 3.83 -0.82
CA GLY A 40 -46.26 4.78 -1.41
C GLY A 40 -45.59 5.74 -2.41
N PRO A 41 -46.37 6.46 -3.25
CA PRO A 41 -45.83 7.51 -4.10
C PRO A 41 -45.24 8.62 -3.23
N VAL A 42 -43.91 8.71 -3.20
CA VAL A 42 -43.20 9.80 -2.52
C VAL A 42 -43.05 10.94 -3.52
N GLU A 43 -43.82 12.01 -3.34
CA GLU A 43 -43.61 13.27 -4.06
C GLU A 43 -42.41 14.00 -3.45
N SER A 44 -41.20 13.45 -3.65
CA SER A 44 -39.96 14.13 -3.30
C SER A 44 -39.54 15.02 -4.49
N ASP A 45 -39.81 16.31 -4.37
CA ASP A 45 -39.25 17.30 -5.28
C ASP A 45 -37.77 17.52 -4.92
N VAL A 46 -36.90 16.74 -5.58
CA VAL A 46 -35.45 16.74 -5.38
C VAL A 46 -34.86 18.15 -5.53
N THR A 47 -35.46 19.00 -6.37
CA THR A 47 -34.97 20.38 -6.58
C THR A 47 -35.13 21.23 -5.32
N LYS A 48 -36.29 21.15 -4.66
CA LYS A 48 -36.57 21.83 -3.39
C LYS A 48 -35.70 21.28 -2.26
N GLU A 49 -35.41 19.99 -2.25
CA GLU A 49 -34.53 19.40 -1.24
C GLU A 49 -33.10 19.96 -1.31
N PHE A 50 -32.56 20.14 -2.53
CA PHE A 50 -31.27 20.80 -2.74
C PHE A 50 -31.29 22.25 -2.30
N GLU A 51 -32.35 22.99 -2.61
CA GLU A 51 -32.52 24.39 -2.22
C GLU A 51 -32.59 24.53 -0.68
N HIS A 52 -33.40 23.71 -0.01
CA HIS A 52 -33.46 23.70 1.46
C HIS A 52 -32.15 23.26 2.11
N ARG A 53 -31.39 22.33 1.50
CA ARG A 53 -30.06 21.93 1.99
C ARG A 53 -29.06 23.07 1.85
N ALA A 54 -29.07 23.78 0.74
CA ALA A 54 -28.23 24.96 0.51
C ALA A 54 -28.58 26.08 1.50
N GLN A 55 -29.87 26.34 1.71
CA GLN A 55 -30.34 27.36 2.65
C GLN A 55 -29.93 27.06 4.10
N ARG A 56 -30.09 25.80 4.57
CA ARG A 56 -29.60 25.40 5.90
C ARG A 56 -28.10 25.58 6.06
N MET A 57 -27.31 25.36 5.01
CA MET A 57 -25.87 25.62 5.03
C MET A 57 -25.57 27.12 5.06
N LYS A 58 -26.28 27.90 4.25
CA LYS A 58 -26.18 29.35 4.25
C LYS A 58 -26.47 29.91 5.63
N GLU A 59 -27.59 29.51 6.23
CA GLU A 59 -27.98 29.92 7.58
C GLU A 59 -26.91 29.54 8.62
N LYS A 60 -26.36 28.31 8.57
CA LYS A 60 -25.24 27.90 9.45
C LYS A 60 -23.98 28.76 9.30
N LEU A 61 -23.73 29.31 8.12
CA LEU A 61 -22.58 30.18 7.86
C LEU A 61 -22.87 31.65 8.19
N THR A 62 -24.12 32.10 8.00
CA THR A 62 -24.52 33.51 8.16
C THR A 62 -25.15 33.82 9.52
N SER A 63 -25.56 32.83 10.30
CA SER A 63 -26.04 33.00 11.69
C SER A 63 -24.84 33.25 12.61
N ALA A 64 -24.14 34.34 12.35
CA ALA A 64 -23.11 34.88 13.22
C ALA A 64 -23.76 35.87 14.20
N ASP A 65 -24.64 35.39 15.09
CA ASP A 65 -24.87 36.04 16.40
C ASP A 65 -25.65 35.12 17.36
N SER A 66 -24.97 34.16 17.99
CA SER A 66 -25.34 33.68 19.32
C SER A 66 -24.13 33.05 19.99
N VAL A 67 -23.47 33.86 20.83
CA VAL A 67 -22.52 33.42 21.87
C VAL A 67 -21.27 32.72 21.32
N SER A 68 -20.33 33.53 20.82
CA SER A 68 -18.95 33.17 20.48
C SER A 68 -18.11 32.84 21.72
N TRP A 69 -18.51 31.84 22.51
CA TRP A 69 -17.54 31.15 23.36
C TRP A 69 -16.82 30.15 22.48
N PRO A 70 -15.49 30.24 22.29
CA PRO A 70 -14.76 29.20 21.60
C PRO A 70 -15.03 27.91 22.36
N VAL A 71 -15.67 26.93 21.72
CA VAL A 71 -15.88 25.61 22.32
C VAL A 71 -14.49 25.07 22.65
N PRO A 72 -14.10 25.02 23.94
CA PRO A 72 -12.78 24.57 24.29
C PRO A 72 -12.70 23.10 23.89
N ARG A 73 -11.58 22.71 23.28
CA ARG A 73 -11.33 21.30 23.01
C ARG A 73 -11.36 20.55 24.33
N GLN A 74 -11.97 19.36 24.32
CA GLN A 74 -12.07 18.52 25.49
C GLN A 74 -10.66 18.18 26.00
N SER A 75 -10.48 18.04 27.31
CA SER A 75 -9.15 17.87 27.93
C SER A 75 -8.37 16.67 27.37
N TRP A 76 -9.04 15.59 26.95
CA TRP A 76 -8.39 14.45 26.28
C TRP A 76 -7.79 14.78 24.91
N MET A 77 -8.19 15.89 24.27
CA MET A 77 -7.62 16.38 23.01
C MET A 77 -6.43 17.33 23.20
N THR A 78 -6.33 17.99 24.36
CA THR A 78 -5.35 19.09 24.56
C THR A 78 -4.35 18.83 25.68
N GLU A 79 -4.72 18.03 26.66
CA GLU A 79 -3.87 17.70 27.79
C GLU A 79 -3.27 16.31 27.58
N LEU A 80 -1.95 16.27 27.37
CA LEU A 80 -1.24 15.00 27.41
C LEU A 80 -1.29 14.43 28.83
N PRO A 81 -1.36 13.09 28.98
CA PRO A 81 -1.25 12.44 30.28
C PRO A 81 -0.04 12.97 31.06
N PRO A 82 -0.12 13.07 32.40
CA PRO A 82 0.87 13.79 33.21
C PRO A 82 2.32 13.30 33.04
N GLY A 83 2.54 12.04 32.65
CA GLY A 83 3.88 11.49 32.37
C GLY A 83 4.43 11.80 30.97
N LEU A 84 3.66 12.48 30.11
CA LEU A 84 3.95 12.69 28.70
C LEU A 84 3.98 14.18 28.31
N LYS A 85 3.95 15.11 29.27
CA LYS A 85 3.93 16.57 29.00
C LYS A 85 5.08 17.10 28.14
N SER A 86 6.21 16.39 28.05
CA SER A 86 7.35 16.72 27.19
C SER A 86 7.42 15.91 25.88
N PHE A 87 6.44 15.04 25.60
CA PHE A 87 6.45 14.23 24.39
C PHE A 87 6.13 15.08 23.16
N GLY A 88 7.12 15.25 22.28
CA GLY A 88 6.91 15.81 20.95
C GLY A 88 6.91 17.34 20.85
N PHE A 89 7.04 18.07 21.95
CA PHE A 89 7.22 19.54 21.93
C PHE A 89 8.69 20.01 21.83
N GLY A 90 9.62 19.08 21.59
CA GLY A 90 11.03 19.36 21.32
C GLY A 90 11.57 18.52 20.16
N PRO A 91 12.81 18.78 19.70
CA PRO A 91 13.46 18.00 18.66
C PRO A 91 13.40 16.50 18.96
N ARG A 92 12.71 15.74 18.11
CA ARG A 92 12.50 14.31 18.32
C ARG A 92 13.80 13.57 18.00
N THR A 93 14.52 13.12 19.01
CA THR A 93 15.64 12.18 18.83
C THR A 93 15.07 10.77 18.76
N VAL A 94 15.47 10.01 17.73
CA VAL A 94 15.16 8.57 17.66
C VAL A 94 15.97 7.90 18.77
N ARG A 95 15.29 7.32 19.77
CA ARG A 95 15.96 6.48 20.77
C ARG A 95 16.52 5.25 20.05
N ARG A 96 17.85 5.11 20.01
CA ARG A 96 18.51 3.84 19.67
C ARG A 96 18.61 3.00 20.94
N GLY A 97 17.74 2.02 21.07
CA GLY A 97 17.65 1.14 22.23
C GLY A 97 16.20 0.85 22.53
N ALA A 98 15.78 -0.39 22.30
CA ALA A 98 14.51 -0.86 22.81
C ALA A 98 14.61 -0.81 24.34
N ASP A 99 13.87 0.07 24.99
CA ASP A 99 13.53 -0.19 26.38
C ASP A 99 12.62 -1.42 26.35
N ASP A 100 13.13 -2.57 26.78
CA ASP A 100 12.41 -3.86 26.87
C ASP A 100 11.17 -3.81 27.79
N LYS A 101 10.92 -2.64 28.38
CA LYS A 101 9.79 -2.27 29.25
C LYS A 101 8.69 -1.53 28.50
N SER A 102 8.92 -1.14 27.24
CA SER A 102 7.88 -0.57 26.38
C SER A 102 6.97 -1.70 25.89
N GLY A 103 5.93 -1.99 26.69
CA GLY A 103 4.97 -3.09 26.50
C GLY A 103 4.11 -3.03 25.23
N ILE A 104 4.56 -2.35 24.19
CA ILE A 104 3.86 -2.20 22.91
C ILE A 104 4.12 -3.44 22.02
N GLY A 105 5.23 -4.16 22.20
CA GLY A 105 5.61 -5.28 21.33
C GLY A 105 5.01 -6.67 21.68
N SER A 106 4.64 -6.92 22.93
CA SER A 106 4.27 -8.28 23.40
C SER A 106 2.81 -8.43 23.82
N VAL A 107 2.12 -7.33 24.19
CA VAL A 107 0.80 -7.44 24.81
C VAL A 107 -0.30 -7.74 23.79
N TRP A 108 -0.15 -7.28 22.55
CA TRP A 108 -1.16 -7.48 21.49
C TRP A 108 -0.96 -8.77 20.69
N THR A 109 0.24 -9.35 20.71
CA THR A 109 0.63 -10.50 19.89
C THR A 109 0.64 -11.83 20.64
N ASP A 110 0.49 -11.82 21.98
CA ASP A 110 0.54 -13.02 22.80
C ASP A 110 -0.85 -13.66 22.98
N THR A 111 -0.94 -14.93 22.58
CA THR A 111 -2.04 -15.84 22.92
C THR A 111 -2.02 -16.13 24.44
N PRO A 112 -3.15 -16.41 25.12
CA PRO A 112 -3.16 -16.67 26.57
C PRO A 112 -2.13 -17.72 27.03
N ALA A 113 -1.90 -18.77 26.24
CA ALA A 113 -0.89 -19.80 26.48
C ALA A 113 0.57 -19.28 26.34
N ASP A 114 0.82 -18.36 25.42
CA ASP A 114 2.16 -17.74 25.26
C ASP A 114 2.48 -16.80 26.43
N ARG A 115 1.47 -16.13 26.99
CA ARG A 115 1.63 -15.29 28.17
C ARG A 115 2.08 -16.10 29.39
N GLU A 116 1.50 -17.28 29.61
CA GLU A 116 1.90 -18.19 30.69
C GLU A 116 3.32 -18.74 30.46
N ARG A 117 3.63 -19.17 29.24
CA ARG A 117 4.96 -19.68 28.88
C ARG A 117 6.05 -18.62 29.08
N LYS A 118 5.82 -17.39 28.63
CA LYS A 118 6.76 -16.26 28.81
C LYS A 118 6.93 -15.86 30.28
N ALA A 119 5.86 -15.90 31.08
CA ALA A 119 5.95 -15.65 32.52
C ALA A 119 6.81 -16.71 33.23
N LYS A 120 6.72 -17.98 32.81
CA LYS A 120 7.51 -19.08 33.36
C LYS A 120 8.99 -19.02 32.93
N VAL A 121 9.28 -18.58 31.70
CA VAL A 121 10.64 -18.35 31.22
C VAL A 121 11.33 -17.21 31.98
N ARG A 122 10.62 -16.10 32.26
CA ARG A 122 11.15 -14.98 33.07
C ARG A 122 11.48 -15.34 34.52
N ARG A 123 10.95 -16.46 35.03
CA ARG A 123 11.23 -16.98 36.38
C ARG A 123 12.49 -17.86 36.42
N ARG A 124 13.05 -18.24 35.27
CA ARG A 124 14.29 -19.02 35.18
C ARG A 124 15.49 -18.08 34.99
N PRO A 125 16.64 -18.34 35.65
CA PRO A 125 17.84 -17.53 35.47
C PRO A 125 18.34 -17.62 34.01
N PRO A 126 18.92 -16.54 33.45
CA PRO A 126 19.35 -16.50 32.06
C PRO A 126 20.49 -17.49 31.83
N LEU A 127 20.28 -18.44 30.93
CA LEU A 127 21.37 -19.25 30.36
C LEU A 127 22.11 -18.38 29.34
N SER A 128 23.44 -18.43 29.37
CA SER A 128 24.34 -17.65 28.52
C SER A 128 23.93 -17.73 27.05
N MET A 129 23.85 -16.56 26.41
CA MET A 129 23.58 -16.43 24.99
C MET A 129 24.86 -16.71 24.21
N ASP A 130 25.15 -17.99 23.98
CA ASP A 130 26.13 -18.39 22.98
C ASP A 130 25.37 -19.02 21.80
N ASN A 131 25.51 -18.42 20.62
CA ASN A 131 24.88 -18.78 19.35
C ASN A 131 23.35 -18.68 19.30
N GLU A 132 22.86 -17.45 19.15
CA GLU A 132 21.54 -17.18 18.58
C GLU A 132 21.59 -17.40 17.06
N GLU A 133 21.80 -18.66 16.63
CA GLU A 133 21.19 -19.11 15.39
C GLU A 133 19.70 -19.00 15.68
N THR A 134 19.10 -17.87 15.28
CA THR A 134 17.66 -17.64 15.38
C THR A 134 17.03 -18.91 14.82
N VAL A 135 16.40 -19.71 15.68
CA VAL A 135 15.74 -20.95 15.28
C VAL A 135 14.50 -20.51 14.53
N LEU A 136 14.70 -20.03 13.30
CA LEU A 136 13.66 -19.81 12.34
C LEU A 136 12.99 -21.18 12.19
N PRO A 137 11.68 -21.29 12.44
CA PRO A 137 10.99 -22.56 12.33
C PRO A 137 11.32 -23.13 10.95
N GLY A 138 11.62 -24.42 10.84
CA GLY A 138 12.17 -25.02 9.62
C GLY A 138 11.35 -24.76 8.33
N ARG A 139 10.10 -24.31 8.48
CA ARG A 139 9.25 -23.76 7.42
C ARG A 139 9.81 -22.48 6.79
N ASP A 140 10.30 -21.54 7.59
CA ASP A 140 10.78 -20.23 7.11
C ASP A 140 12.11 -20.37 6.39
N LYS A 141 12.98 -21.28 6.86
CA LYS A 141 14.23 -21.65 6.17
C LYS A 141 13.93 -22.18 4.76
N ARG A 142 12.97 -23.10 4.63
CA ARG A 142 12.54 -23.65 3.32
C ARG A 142 11.94 -22.59 2.41
N LEU A 143 11.14 -21.67 2.98
CA LEU A 143 10.55 -20.58 2.20
C LEU A 143 11.63 -19.62 1.69
N ALA A 144 12.61 -19.29 2.53
CA ALA A 144 13.74 -18.46 2.14
C ALA A 144 14.53 -19.11 1.00
N GLU A 145 14.90 -20.39 1.13
CA GLU A 145 15.63 -21.15 0.10
C GLU A 145 14.88 -21.22 -1.25
N GLN A 146 13.55 -21.26 -1.24
CA GLN A 146 12.75 -21.25 -2.48
C GLN A 146 12.66 -19.87 -3.12
N VAL A 147 12.69 -18.81 -2.31
CA VAL A 147 12.49 -17.43 -2.75
C VAL A 147 13.80 -16.75 -3.16
N THR A 148 14.94 -17.15 -2.57
CA THR A 148 16.28 -16.63 -2.92
C THR A 148 16.62 -16.74 -4.42
N PRO A 149 16.46 -17.89 -5.12
CA PRO A 149 16.85 -17.97 -6.54
C PRO A 149 15.99 -17.08 -7.44
N TYR A 150 14.71 -16.90 -7.10
CA TYR A 150 13.83 -15.99 -7.84
C TYR A 150 14.23 -14.53 -7.61
N ASN A 151 14.52 -14.17 -6.36
CA ASN A 151 14.98 -12.82 -6.03
C ASN A 151 16.32 -12.50 -6.70
N GLU A 152 17.29 -13.41 -6.69
CA GLU A 152 18.60 -13.19 -7.29
C GLU A 152 18.54 -13.07 -8.83
N SER A 153 17.63 -13.78 -9.49
CA SER A 153 17.55 -13.81 -10.97
C SER A 153 16.58 -12.80 -11.58
N LYS A 154 15.51 -12.43 -10.87
CA LYS A 154 14.44 -11.57 -11.40
C LYS A 154 14.31 -10.22 -10.70
N ARG A 155 14.90 -10.06 -9.52
CA ARG A 155 14.85 -8.79 -8.79
C ARG A 155 16.06 -7.93 -9.17
N SER A 156 15.84 -6.63 -9.30
CA SER A 156 16.93 -5.67 -9.26
C SER A 156 17.63 -5.72 -7.90
N GLU A 157 18.86 -5.21 -7.81
CA GLU A 157 19.63 -5.16 -6.56
C GLU A 157 18.77 -4.71 -5.37
N SER A 158 18.90 -5.42 -4.24
CA SER A 158 18.17 -5.10 -3.02
C SER A 158 18.53 -3.69 -2.56
N LEU A 159 17.57 -2.94 -2.02
CA LEU A 159 17.81 -1.59 -1.50
C LEU A 159 18.96 -1.56 -0.48
N LEU A 160 19.08 -2.62 0.33
CA LEU A 160 20.18 -2.76 1.29
C LEU A 160 21.52 -2.94 0.58
N ASP A 161 21.59 -3.78 -0.45
CA ASP A 161 22.81 -3.99 -1.24
C ASP A 161 23.20 -2.72 -1.98
N VAL A 162 22.22 -2.00 -2.54
CA VAL A 162 22.43 -0.70 -3.19
C VAL A 162 23.02 0.28 -2.19
N HIS A 163 22.54 0.32 -0.95
CA HIS A 163 23.08 1.21 0.07
C HIS A 163 24.50 0.81 0.50
N GLN A 164 24.77 -0.49 0.61
CA GLN A 164 26.11 -1.01 0.95
C GLN A 164 27.12 -0.77 -0.17
N LYS A 165 26.70 -0.90 -1.44
CA LYS A 165 27.54 -0.66 -2.62
C LYS A 165 27.74 0.83 -2.92
N LYS A 166 26.88 1.71 -2.41
CA LYS A 166 27.00 3.16 -2.58
C LYS A 166 28.17 3.69 -1.76
N ARG A 167 29.29 3.88 -2.43
CA ARG A 167 30.39 4.71 -1.95
C ARG A 167 29.93 6.17 -1.78
N PRO A 168 30.56 6.95 -0.87
CA PRO A 168 30.26 8.37 -0.73
C PRO A 168 30.44 9.09 -2.07
N PHE A 169 29.57 10.09 -2.32
CA PHE A 169 29.54 10.87 -3.55
C PHE A 169 30.89 11.58 -3.75
N ASP A 170 31.51 11.35 -4.91
CA ASP A 170 32.76 12.02 -5.30
C ASP A 170 32.45 12.99 -6.44
N ARG A 171 32.49 14.28 -6.14
CA ARG A 171 32.13 15.37 -7.05
C ARG A 171 32.93 15.31 -8.36
N GLU A 172 34.20 14.92 -8.33
CA GLU A 172 35.03 14.92 -9.54
C GLU A 172 34.77 13.72 -10.45
N GLN A 173 34.34 12.59 -9.90
CA GLN A 173 34.07 11.36 -10.66
C GLN A 173 32.61 11.32 -11.11
N ASP A 174 31.68 11.67 -10.24
CA ASP A 174 30.24 11.53 -10.48
C ASP A 174 29.70 12.61 -11.43
N LEU A 175 30.33 13.79 -11.52
CA LEU A 175 29.97 14.84 -12.51
C LEU A 175 30.44 14.52 -13.94
N LYS A 176 31.39 13.61 -14.15
CA LYS A 176 31.93 13.28 -15.48
C LYS A 176 31.04 12.31 -16.27
N VAL A 177 30.09 11.64 -15.61
CA VAL A 177 29.20 10.66 -16.24
C VAL A 177 28.25 11.34 -17.24
N ASP A 178 27.78 12.56 -16.95
CA ASP A 178 26.86 13.30 -17.83
C ASP A 178 27.47 13.67 -19.20
N GLN A 179 28.79 13.85 -19.27
CA GLN A 179 29.49 14.22 -20.52
C GLN A 179 29.59 13.04 -21.49
N SER A 180 29.68 11.82 -20.97
CA SER A 180 29.81 10.59 -21.78
C SER A 180 28.51 10.31 -22.53
N ASP A 181 27.36 10.55 -21.90
CA ASP A 181 26.04 10.39 -22.50
C ASP A 181 25.78 11.41 -23.61
N GLU A 182 26.32 12.62 -23.48
CA GLU A 182 26.21 13.65 -24.52
C GLU A 182 26.96 13.25 -25.81
N ALA A 183 28.13 12.62 -25.68
CA ALA A 183 28.88 12.08 -26.82
C ALA A 183 28.14 10.92 -27.50
N GLN A 184 27.40 10.10 -26.74
CA GLN A 184 26.58 9.03 -27.31
C GLN A 184 25.32 9.57 -28.00
N LYS A 185 24.77 10.71 -27.58
CA LYS A 185 23.63 11.39 -28.23
C LYS A 185 24.00 12.06 -29.56
N LYS A 186 25.24 12.53 -29.71
CA LYS A 186 25.72 13.19 -30.94
C LYS A 186 25.96 12.22 -32.11
N LYS A 187 26.37 10.98 -31.84
CA LYS A 187 26.60 9.93 -32.85
C LYS A 187 25.37 9.59 -33.71
N PRO A 188 24.18 9.29 -33.14
CA PRO A 188 23.00 8.97 -33.95
C PRO A 188 22.50 10.18 -34.74
N LEU A 189 22.62 11.40 -34.20
CA LEU A 189 22.25 12.63 -34.92
C LEU A 189 23.15 12.86 -36.13
N TYR A 190 24.47 12.67 -35.98
CA TYR A 190 25.42 12.76 -37.09
C TYR A 190 25.14 11.71 -38.16
N LEU A 191 24.85 10.46 -37.77
CA LEU A 191 24.51 9.39 -38.71
C LEU A 191 23.20 9.69 -39.47
N TYR A 192 22.19 10.25 -38.79
CA TYR A 192 20.94 10.68 -39.42
C TYR A 192 21.14 11.84 -40.40
N LEU A 193 21.95 12.84 -40.03
CA LEU A 193 22.26 13.98 -40.89
C LEU A 193 23.10 13.55 -42.10
N LEU A 194 24.08 12.67 -41.91
CA LEU A 194 24.91 12.15 -42.99
C LEU A 194 24.09 11.30 -43.96
N THR A 195 23.21 10.42 -43.45
CA THR A 195 22.30 9.64 -44.31
C THR A 195 21.28 10.53 -45.01
N PHE A 196 20.81 11.60 -44.38
CA PHE A 196 19.91 12.59 -45.01
C PHE A 196 20.60 13.35 -46.15
N LEU A 197 21.83 13.83 -45.94
CA LEU A 197 22.64 14.52 -46.96
C LEU A 197 22.96 13.59 -48.14
N ILE A 198 23.42 12.37 -47.86
CA ILE A 198 23.66 11.36 -48.89
C ILE A 198 22.36 11.11 -49.67
N ARG A 199 21.22 10.94 -49.00
CA ARG A 199 19.96 10.71 -49.70
C ARG A 199 19.51 11.92 -50.55
N TYR A 200 19.84 13.14 -50.13
CA TYR A 200 19.53 14.37 -50.84
C TYR A 200 20.39 14.51 -52.12
N GLU A 201 21.70 14.31 -52.03
CA GLU A 201 22.60 14.29 -53.20
C GLU A 201 22.22 13.19 -54.20
N TYR A 202 21.88 11.98 -53.72
CA TYR A 202 21.45 10.89 -54.60
C TYR A 202 20.07 11.14 -55.23
N CYS A 203 19.22 11.99 -54.62
CA CYS A 203 17.98 12.44 -55.23
C CYS A 203 18.24 13.50 -56.31
N GLU A 204 19.13 14.47 -56.08
CA GLU A 204 19.49 15.48 -57.09
C GLU A 204 20.16 14.86 -58.33
N ILE A 205 21.06 13.90 -58.15
CA ILE A 205 21.76 13.22 -59.26
C ILE A 205 20.79 12.35 -60.11
N LYS A 206 19.63 11.98 -59.57
CA LYS A 206 18.65 11.11 -60.26
C LYS A 206 17.48 11.87 -60.89
N ILE A 207 17.42 13.18 -60.67
CA ILE A 207 16.40 14.10 -61.23
C ILE A 207 16.92 14.84 -62.47
N PHE A 208 18.24 14.80 -62.74
CA PHE A 208 18.85 15.16 -64.03
C PHE A 208 19.08 13.92 -64.91
#